data_AF-A0A961EQZ3-F1
#
_entry.id   AF-A0A961EQZ3-F1
#
_cell.length_a   1.000
_cell.length_b   1.000
_cell.length_c   1.000
_cell.angle_alpha   90.00
_cell.angle_beta   90.00
_cell.angle_gamma   90.00
#
_symmetry.space_group_name_H-M   'P 1'
#
loop_
_entity.id
_entity.type
_entity.pdbx_description
1 polymer ?
#
loop_
_entity_poly.entity_id
_entity_poly.type
_entity_poly.pdbx_seq_one_letter_code
_entity_poly.pdbx_strand_id
1 'polypeptide(L)'
;IGSALEVMLLSLGMGDRINQLSASLHSNVRELSAARNNAEQVSTRLRTLVEEADDFIFTLDETWNFTMVNKAFQRSLKYSTEELLEMNFLELIYNRDWKDSLNKIFVLEKLEELTQPGTSISFQTEFKQKHVMEPRDASVRLQYLEYEDGRREILGRSTLVTEDVLARYLIRERVEFAIENYVRNAEILSQRLSSLVARFADSDMQMTVRTSLREIIINAIEHGNLEITFDEKTAALEEGSYLALIEQRRNDERYKKRKVQIEYAIDSDRVAFRITDEGKGFDHRKMLQTDERELNAQYMAHGRGIMMTVSAFDIVRYNEKGNRVALVKYFKKHRKRGGV
;
A
#
# COMPACT_ATOMS: atom_id res chain seq x y z
N ILE A 1 43.30 -50.58 65.24
CA ILE A 1 42.66 -51.32 64.12
C ILE A 1 41.44 -50.57 63.58
N GLY A 2 40.62 -49.92 64.43
CA GLY A 2 39.44 -49.15 63.98
C GLY A 2 39.69 -48.01 62.98
N SER A 3 40.72 -47.17 63.15
CA SER A 3 40.90 -45.99 62.30
C SER A 3 41.33 -46.28 60.86
N ALA A 4 42.10 -47.35 60.61
CA ALA A 4 42.55 -47.69 59.27
C ALA A 4 41.42 -48.28 58.41
N LEU A 5 40.53 -49.06 59.02
CA LEU A 5 39.37 -49.65 58.35
C LEU A 5 38.33 -48.58 57.99
N GLU A 6 38.14 -47.61 58.88
CA GLU A 6 37.21 -46.48 58.70
C GLU A 6 37.67 -45.55 57.57
N VAL A 7 38.97 -45.26 57.48
CA VAL A 7 39.57 -44.50 56.37
C VAL A 7 39.46 -45.26 55.04
N MET A 8 39.60 -46.59 55.05
CA MET A 8 39.42 -47.42 53.85
C MET A 8 37.97 -47.46 53.37
N LEU A 9 37.01 -47.52 54.27
CA LEU A 9 35.58 -47.47 53.95
C LEU A 9 35.16 -46.09 53.41
N LEU A 10 35.69 -45.01 53.99
CA LEU A 10 35.48 -43.65 53.51
C LEU A 10 36.10 -43.43 52.13
N SER A 11 37.30 -43.95 51.86
CA SER A 11 37.94 -43.82 50.55
C SER A 11 37.22 -44.61 49.46
N LEU A 12 36.72 -45.81 49.76
CA LEU A 12 35.85 -46.57 48.87
C LEU A 12 34.52 -45.84 48.60
N GLY A 13 33.85 -45.35 49.63
CA GLY A 13 32.60 -44.61 49.50
C GLY A 13 32.77 -43.29 48.72
N MET A 14 33.91 -42.61 48.87
CA MET A 14 34.26 -41.44 48.05
C MET A 14 34.52 -41.83 46.59
N GLY A 15 35.21 -42.94 46.32
CA GLY A 15 35.47 -43.45 44.98
C GLY A 15 34.18 -43.75 44.21
N ASP A 16 33.24 -44.46 44.83
CA ASP A 16 31.94 -44.75 44.23
C ASP A 16 31.11 -43.49 43.98
N ARG A 17 31.14 -42.53 44.91
CA ARG A 17 30.43 -41.26 44.76
C ARG A 17 31.02 -40.40 43.65
N ILE A 18 32.34 -40.39 43.47
CA ILE A 18 33.03 -39.73 42.35
C ILE A 18 32.66 -40.39 41.02
N ASN A 19 32.63 -41.73 40.97
CA ASN A 19 32.25 -42.45 39.76
C ASN A 19 30.78 -42.19 39.36
N GLN A 20 29.87 -42.15 40.33
CA GLN A 20 28.47 -41.79 40.11
C GLN A 20 28.31 -40.34 39.62
N LEU A 21 29.00 -39.38 40.25
CA LEU A 21 28.98 -37.99 39.82
C LEU A 21 29.55 -37.85 38.39
N SER A 22 30.65 -38.54 38.10
CA SER A 22 31.27 -38.52 36.78
C SER A 22 30.32 -39.08 35.72
N ALA A 23 29.68 -40.22 35.97
CA ALA A 23 28.70 -40.80 35.05
C ALA A 23 27.50 -39.86 34.80
N SER A 24 26.98 -39.24 35.87
CA SER A 24 25.89 -38.26 35.78
C SER A 24 26.30 -37.01 34.98
N LEU A 25 27.50 -36.48 35.24
CA LEU A 25 28.05 -35.34 34.50
C LEU A 25 28.19 -35.65 33.01
N HIS A 26 28.73 -36.82 32.65
CA HIS A 26 28.86 -37.25 31.26
C HIS A 26 27.49 -37.40 30.57
N SER A 27 26.48 -37.90 31.29
CA SER A 27 25.10 -37.97 30.76
C SER A 27 24.54 -36.57 30.49
N ASN A 28 24.63 -35.67 31.47
CA ASN A 28 24.16 -34.29 31.34
C ASN A 28 24.87 -33.54 30.19
N VAL A 29 26.18 -33.74 30.03
CA VAL A 29 26.93 -33.15 28.91
C VAL A 29 26.44 -33.68 27.56
N ARG A 30 26.14 -34.98 27.45
CA ARG A 30 25.58 -35.56 26.22
C ARG A 30 24.19 -35.02 25.92
N GLU A 31 23.32 -34.94 26.92
CA GLU A 31 21.97 -34.39 26.76
C GLU A 31 22.00 -32.91 26.37
N LEU A 32 22.83 -32.09 27.03
CA LEU A 32 23.03 -30.68 26.68
C LEU A 32 23.56 -30.52 25.26
N SER A 33 24.53 -31.35 24.84
CA SER A 33 25.06 -31.31 23.49
C SER A 33 24.00 -31.69 22.46
N ALA A 34 23.19 -32.72 22.72
CA ALA A 34 22.09 -33.12 21.83
C ALA A 34 21.01 -32.03 21.73
N ALA A 35 20.60 -31.44 22.86
CA ALA A 35 19.64 -30.35 22.90
C ALA A 35 20.14 -29.11 22.14
N ARG A 36 21.43 -28.74 22.33
CA ARG A 36 22.07 -27.65 21.60
C ARG A 36 22.09 -27.89 20.09
N ASN A 37 22.52 -29.09 19.66
CA ASN A 37 22.55 -29.43 18.25
C ASN A 37 21.16 -29.37 17.61
N ASN A 38 20.13 -29.85 18.31
CA ASN A 38 18.75 -29.76 17.85
C ASN A 38 18.29 -28.30 17.73
N ALA A 39 18.59 -27.45 18.72
CA ALA A 39 18.27 -26.03 18.68
C ALA A 39 18.98 -25.30 17.51
N GLU A 40 20.26 -25.60 17.27
CA GLU A 40 21.02 -25.06 16.13
C GLU A 40 20.41 -25.50 14.79
N GLN A 41 19.98 -26.77 14.67
CA GLN A 41 19.31 -27.27 13.47
C GLN A 41 17.96 -26.59 13.23
N VAL A 42 17.13 -26.43 14.26
CA VAL A 42 15.84 -25.72 14.16
C VAL A 42 16.05 -24.26 13.78
N SER A 43 17.00 -23.57 14.43
CA SER A 43 17.35 -22.18 14.14
C SER A 43 17.80 -22.01 12.68
N THR A 44 18.70 -22.87 12.20
CA THR A 44 19.19 -22.84 10.82
C THR A 44 18.06 -23.09 9.82
N ARG A 45 17.17 -24.05 10.11
CA ARG A 45 16.01 -24.35 9.26
C ARG A 45 15.06 -23.15 9.18
N LEU A 46 14.70 -22.54 10.31
CA LEU A 46 13.80 -21.38 10.34
C LEU A 46 14.40 -20.18 9.62
N ARG A 47 15.69 -19.89 9.84
CA ARG A 47 16.40 -18.83 9.14
C ARG A 47 16.36 -19.02 7.62
N THR A 48 16.63 -20.24 7.16
CA THR A 48 16.62 -20.56 5.72
C THR A 48 15.22 -20.36 5.12
N LEU A 49 14.15 -20.78 5.83
CA LEU A 49 12.79 -20.59 5.36
C LEU A 49 12.41 -19.10 5.22
N VAL A 50 12.85 -18.26 6.15
CA VAL A 50 12.60 -16.82 6.11
C VAL A 50 13.39 -16.16 4.96
N GLU A 51 14.66 -16.54 4.78
CA GLU A 51 15.54 -15.99 3.73
C GLU A 51 15.09 -16.35 2.31
N GLU A 52 14.59 -17.56 2.12
CA GLU A 52 14.18 -18.07 0.81
C GLU A 52 12.71 -17.78 0.47
N ALA A 53 11.94 -17.17 1.38
CA ALA A 53 10.58 -16.74 1.08
C ALA A 53 10.54 -15.70 -0.06
N ASP A 54 9.49 -15.78 -0.89
CA ASP A 54 9.22 -14.81 -1.96
C ASP A 54 8.65 -13.50 -1.42
N ASP A 55 7.87 -13.58 -0.34
CA ASP A 55 7.38 -12.41 0.38
C ASP A 55 8.54 -11.69 1.08
N PHE A 56 8.43 -10.38 1.14
CA PHE A 56 9.28 -9.56 1.99
C PHE A 56 8.95 -9.83 3.44
N ILE A 57 9.93 -10.31 4.20
CA ILE A 57 9.82 -10.53 5.64
C ILE A 57 10.87 -9.66 6.30
N PHE A 58 10.44 -8.83 7.24
CA PHE A 58 11.30 -7.87 7.91
C PHE A 58 10.82 -7.57 9.31
N THR A 59 11.71 -7.03 10.14
CA THR A 59 11.38 -6.49 11.46
C THR A 59 11.79 -5.03 11.52
N LEU A 60 11.03 -4.24 12.27
CA LEU A 60 11.32 -2.83 12.55
C LEU A 60 11.46 -2.59 14.05
N ASP A 61 12.25 -1.57 14.41
CA ASP A 61 12.27 -1.00 15.76
C ASP A 61 11.06 -0.05 15.99
N GLU A 62 10.93 0.48 17.22
CA GLU A 62 9.86 1.42 17.59
C GLU A 62 9.92 2.76 16.82
N THR A 63 11.04 3.06 16.18
CA THR A 63 11.25 4.24 15.33
C THR A 63 11.13 3.93 13.83
N TRP A 64 10.65 2.73 13.48
CA TRP A 64 10.41 2.25 12.11
C TRP A 64 11.67 1.99 11.28
N ASN A 65 12.84 1.83 11.90
CA ASN A 65 14.05 1.42 11.16
C ASN A 65 14.10 -0.10 11.03
N PHE A 66 14.62 -0.58 9.89
CA PHE A 66 14.75 -2.01 9.69
C PHE A 66 15.81 -2.63 10.63
N THR A 67 15.42 -3.68 11.33
CA THR A 67 16.31 -4.47 12.19
C THR A 67 16.64 -5.84 11.58
N MET A 68 15.79 -6.34 10.71
CA MET A 68 16.00 -7.56 9.93
C MET A 68 15.29 -7.43 8.59
N VAL A 69 15.89 -7.96 7.53
CA VAL A 69 15.25 -8.14 6.22
C VAL A 69 15.69 -9.47 5.63
N ASN A 70 14.80 -10.13 4.88
CA ASN A 70 15.15 -11.31 4.11
C ASN A 70 15.68 -10.96 2.70
N LYS A 71 16.29 -11.93 2.02
CA LYS A 71 16.81 -11.77 0.65
C LYS A 71 15.77 -11.41 -0.42
N ALA A 72 14.46 -11.49 -0.14
CA ALA A 72 13.42 -11.09 -1.10
C ALA A 72 13.59 -9.63 -1.55
N PHE A 73 13.98 -8.73 -0.64
CA PHE A 73 14.24 -7.33 -0.96
C PHE A 73 15.36 -7.15 -1.99
N GLN A 74 16.46 -7.89 -1.84
CA GLN A 74 17.57 -7.86 -2.78
C GLN A 74 17.20 -8.44 -4.14
N ARG A 75 16.44 -9.54 -4.17
CA ARG A 75 15.99 -10.17 -5.42
C ARG A 75 15.03 -9.25 -6.19
N SER A 76 14.05 -8.67 -5.50
CA SER A 76 12.91 -7.99 -6.12
C SER A 76 13.07 -6.47 -6.24
N LEU A 77 13.61 -5.79 -5.21
CA LEU A 77 13.77 -4.33 -5.17
C LEU A 77 15.22 -3.86 -5.38
N LYS A 78 16.18 -4.79 -5.42
CA LYS A 78 17.61 -4.55 -5.69
C LYS A 78 18.38 -3.80 -4.61
N TYR A 79 17.81 -3.58 -3.42
CA TYR A 79 18.52 -3.07 -2.24
C TYR A 79 19.34 -4.17 -1.56
N SER A 80 20.53 -3.84 -1.04
CA SER A 80 21.28 -4.80 -0.21
C SER A 80 20.70 -4.87 1.20
N THR A 81 21.03 -5.93 1.94
CA THR A 81 20.62 -6.08 3.34
C THR A 81 21.19 -4.96 4.19
N GLU A 82 22.47 -4.61 4.00
CA GLU A 82 23.17 -3.57 4.77
C GLU A 82 22.53 -2.20 4.56
N GLU A 83 22.20 -1.85 3.32
CA GLU A 83 21.53 -0.58 3.00
C GLU A 83 20.16 -0.49 3.66
N LEU A 84 19.36 -1.57 3.60
CA LEU A 84 18.04 -1.56 4.21
C LEU A 84 18.10 -1.42 5.72
N LEU A 85 19.07 -2.05 6.39
CA LEU A 85 19.26 -1.95 7.83
C LEU A 85 19.65 -0.53 8.29
N GLU A 86 20.18 0.31 7.39
CA GLU A 86 20.47 1.72 7.68
C GLU A 86 19.31 2.66 7.31
N MET A 87 18.23 2.15 6.72
CA MET A 87 17.10 2.93 6.23
C MET A 87 15.91 2.90 7.18
N ASN A 88 15.15 4.00 7.22
CA ASN A 88 13.81 3.99 7.78
C ASN A 88 12.80 3.37 6.81
N PHE A 89 11.79 2.64 7.29
CA PHE A 89 10.73 2.05 6.46
C PHE A 89 10.04 3.09 5.55
N LEU A 90 9.84 4.32 6.03
CA LEU A 90 9.22 5.40 5.27
C LEU A 90 10.06 5.88 4.08
N GLU A 91 11.35 5.59 4.06
CA GLU A 91 12.24 5.92 2.94
C GLU A 91 12.05 4.98 1.76
N LEU A 92 11.66 3.72 2.03
CA LEU A 92 11.32 2.73 1.01
C LEU A 92 10.04 3.11 0.25
N ILE A 93 9.17 3.90 0.87
CA ILE A 93 7.89 4.32 0.29
C ILE A 93 8.12 5.36 -0.80
N TYR A 94 7.63 5.06 -2.00
CA TYR A 94 7.71 5.94 -3.15
C TYR A 94 6.89 7.22 -2.91
N ASN A 95 7.45 8.34 -3.34
CA ASN A 95 6.81 9.65 -3.27
C ASN A 95 7.23 10.43 -4.51
N ARG A 96 6.28 10.81 -5.37
CA ARG A 96 6.53 11.47 -6.66
C ARG A 96 6.76 12.97 -6.53
N ASP A 97 6.12 13.65 -5.56
CA ASP A 97 6.14 15.12 -5.37
C ASP A 97 5.56 15.56 -4.01
N TRP A 98 5.67 16.85 -3.64
CA TRP A 98 5.07 17.42 -2.41
C TRP A 98 3.54 17.23 -2.26
N LYS A 99 2.80 17.04 -3.37
CA LYS A 99 1.37 16.64 -3.37
C LYS A 99 1.14 15.15 -3.15
N ASP A 100 2.15 14.33 -3.41
CA ASP A 100 2.16 12.88 -3.26
C ASP A 100 2.62 12.47 -1.84
N SER A 101 2.87 13.48 -0.99
CA SER A 101 2.91 13.37 0.47
C SER A 101 1.71 12.62 1.04
N LEU A 102 0.57 12.57 0.36
CA LEU A 102 -0.60 11.81 0.81
C LEU A 102 -0.32 10.31 0.95
N ASN A 103 0.52 9.69 0.12
CA ASN A 103 0.86 8.27 0.29
C ASN A 103 1.69 8.05 1.56
N LYS A 104 2.69 8.91 1.79
CA LYS A 104 3.49 8.88 3.02
C LYS A 104 2.68 9.23 4.26
N ILE A 105 1.84 10.26 4.21
CA ILE A 105 0.95 10.69 5.29
C ILE A 105 -0.05 9.57 5.61
N PHE A 106 -0.60 8.91 4.58
CA PHE A 106 -1.48 7.76 4.77
C PHE A 106 -0.75 6.60 5.46
N VAL A 107 0.48 6.31 5.06
CA VAL A 107 1.24 5.26 5.71
C VAL A 107 1.54 5.66 7.16
N LEU A 108 1.96 6.90 7.42
CA LEU A 108 2.15 7.42 8.77
C LEU A 108 0.89 7.27 9.64
N GLU A 109 -0.29 7.65 9.14
CA GLU A 109 -1.57 7.45 9.84
C GLU A 109 -1.80 5.97 10.17
N LYS A 110 -1.47 5.05 9.24
CA LYS A 110 -1.55 3.61 9.50
C LYS A 110 -0.54 3.15 10.54
N LEU A 111 0.69 3.65 10.50
CA LEU A 111 1.71 3.35 11.47
C LEU A 111 1.29 3.80 12.88
N GLU A 112 0.63 4.96 12.99
CA GLU A 112 0.07 5.48 14.25
C GLU A 112 -1.07 4.63 14.80
N GLU A 113 -1.83 3.90 13.97
CA GLU A 113 -2.85 2.94 14.44
C GLU A 113 -2.22 1.73 15.17
N LEU A 114 -0.95 1.42 14.90
CA LEU A 114 -0.24 0.30 15.53
C LEU A 114 0.27 0.69 16.92
N THR A 115 -0.64 0.67 17.90
CA THR A 115 -0.37 1.18 19.25
C THR A 115 -0.15 0.10 20.32
N GLN A 116 -0.60 -1.14 20.09
CA GLN A 116 -0.64 -2.18 21.13
C GLN A 116 -0.16 -3.55 20.65
N PRO A 117 0.47 -4.36 21.53
CA PRO A 117 0.79 -5.77 21.27
C PRO A 117 -0.44 -6.55 20.81
N GLY A 118 -0.27 -7.37 19.77
CA GLY A 118 -1.37 -8.15 19.19
C GLY A 118 -2.26 -7.41 18.18
N THR A 119 -2.10 -6.10 18.02
CA THR A 119 -2.72 -5.37 16.90
C THR A 119 -1.94 -5.61 15.61
N SER A 120 -2.66 -5.64 14.49
CA SER A 120 -2.06 -5.70 13.16
C SER A 120 -2.78 -4.75 12.23
N ILE A 121 -2.01 -4.12 11.36
CA ILE A 121 -2.50 -3.21 10.32
C ILE A 121 -2.17 -3.78 8.96
N SER A 122 -2.98 -3.49 7.96
CA SER A 122 -2.70 -3.86 6.57
C SER A 122 -3.06 -2.71 5.65
N PHE A 123 -2.18 -2.42 4.70
CA PHE A 123 -2.35 -1.31 3.76
C PHE A 123 -1.62 -1.58 2.46
N GLN A 124 -2.03 -0.90 1.40
CA GLN A 124 -1.35 -0.92 0.11
C GLN A 124 -0.50 0.35 -0.04
N THR A 125 0.69 0.20 -0.58
CA THR A 125 1.59 1.31 -0.88
C THR A 125 2.51 0.95 -2.04
N GLU A 126 3.40 1.86 -2.40
CA GLU A 126 4.31 1.73 -3.53
C GLU A 126 5.74 1.74 -3.00
N PHE A 127 6.50 0.70 -3.28
CA PHE A 127 7.91 0.61 -2.91
C PHE A 127 8.81 1.18 -4.02
N LYS A 128 9.84 1.92 -3.61
CA LYS A 128 10.95 2.31 -4.48
C LYS A 128 11.73 1.07 -4.91
N GLN A 129 12.26 1.11 -6.13
CA GLN A 129 13.24 0.15 -6.62
C GLN A 129 14.60 0.81 -6.74
N LYS A 130 15.67 0.08 -6.41
CA LYS A 130 17.01 0.57 -6.66
C LYS A 130 17.29 0.54 -8.16
N HIS A 131 17.73 1.68 -8.70
CA HIS A 131 18.10 1.88 -10.12
C HIS A 131 16.95 1.93 -11.14
N VAL A 132 15.70 1.79 -10.72
CA VAL A 132 14.52 1.88 -11.60
C VAL A 132 13.59 2.95 -11.03
N MET A 133 13.19 3.92 -11.86
CA MET A 133 12.31 5.01 -11.41
C MET A 133 10.85 4.59 -11.23
N GLU A 134 10.47 3.42 -11.72
CA GLU A 134 9.14 2.87 -11.59
C GLU A 134 8.94 2.24 -10.20
N PRO A 135 7.93 2.67 -9.42
CA PRO A 135 7.60 2.02 -8.17
C PRO A 135 6.93 0.66 -8.39
N ARG A 136 6.89 -0.18 -7.35
CA ARG A 136 6.05 -1.39 -7.35
C ARG A 136 4.99 -1.35 -6.28
N ASP A 137 3.77 -1.70 -6.68
CA ASP A 137 2.67 -1.89 -5.76
C ASP A 137 2.96 -3.05 -4.80
N ALA A 138 2.78 -2.77 -3.51
CA ALA A 138 3.05 -3.67 -2.43
C ALA A 138 1.88 -3.68 -1.44
N SER A 139 1.46 -4.87 -1.03
CA SER A 139 0.52 -5.04 0.08
C SER A 139 1.33 -5.32 1.34
N VAL A 140 1.28 -4.40 2.30
CA VAL A 140 2.04 -4.46 3.55
C VAL A 140 1.11 -4.83 4.70
N ARG A 141 1.57 -5.75 5.56
CA ARG A 141 0.98 -6.04 6.87
C ARG A 141 2.05 -5.85 7.93
N LEU A 142 1.74 -5.05 8.95
CA LEU A 142 2.59 -4.87 10.12
C LEU A 142 1.88 -5.39 11.36
N GLN A 143 2.62 -6.02 12.26
CA GLN A 143 2.11 -6.58 13.51
C GLN A 143 3.08 -6.26 14.64
N TYR A 144 2.56 -5.76 15.76
CA TYR A 144 3.36 -5.50 16.95
C TYR A 144 3.63 -6.81 17.71
N LEU A 145 4.91 -7.10 17.95
CA LEU A 145 5.37 -8.26 18.72
C LEU A 145 5.97 -7.80 20.05
N GLU A 146 5.60 -8.49 21.12
CA GLU A 146 6.21 -8.37 22.44
C GLU A 146 6.71 -9.76 22.84
N TYR A 147 8.00 -9.85 23.17
CA TYR A 147 8.64 -11.08 23.60
C TYR A 147 8.49 -11.25 25.12
N GLU A 148 8.62 -12.48 25.62
CA GLU A 148 8.53 -12.79 27.05
C GLU A 148 9.60 -12.06 27.89
N ASP A 149 10.71 -11.66 27.28
CA ASP A 149 11.79 -10.89 27.91
C ASP A 149 11.55 -9.37 27.93
N GLY A 150 10.39 -8.91 27.44
CA GLY A 150 10.00 -7.51 27.38
C GLY A 150 10.55 -6.75 26.17
N ARG A 151 11.30 -7.40 25.27
CA ARG A 151 11.68 -6.79 23.98
C ARG A 151 10.45 -6.60 23.10
N ARG A 152 10.48 -5.55 22.29
CA ARG A 152 9.39 -5.17 21.39
C ARG A 152 9.92 -4.93 19.99
N GLU A 153 9.24 -5.50 19.01
CA GLU A 153 9.59 -5.39 17.60
C GLU A 153 8.32 -5.37 16.76
N ILE A 154 8.42 -4.83 15.55
CA ILE A 154 7.30 -4.80 14.61
C ILE A 154 7.61 -5.75 13.47
N LEU A 155 6.83 -6.82 13.35
CA LEU A 155 6.95 -7.77 12.24
C LEU A 155 6.22 -7.24 11.03
N GLY A 156 6.96 -7.09 9.94
CA GLY A 156 6.44 -6.74 8.63
C GLY A 156 6.44 -7.92 7.67
N ARG A 157 5.31 -8.11 6.98
CA ARG A 157 5.21 -8.93 5.78
C ARG A 157 4.71 -8.07 4.63
N SER A 158 5.36 -8.14 3.49
CA SER A 158 4.90 -7.46 2.29
C SER A 158 4.97 -8.38 1.08
N THR A 159 3.98 -8.29 0.19
CA THR A 159 3.92 -9.04 -1.06
C THR A 159 3.79 -8.04 -2.19
N LEU A 160 4.60 -8.22 -3.25
CA LEU A 160 4.40 -7.46 -4.47
C LEU A 160 3.07 -7.85 -5.11
N VAL A 161 2.29 -6.85 -5.50
CA VAL A 161 1.05 -7.10 -6.23
C VAL A 161 1.42 -7.55 -7.65
N THR A 162 1.38 -8.85 -7.89
CA THR A 162 1.57 -9.43 -9.24
C THR A 162 0.42 -9.06 -10.16
N GLU A 163 0.73 -8.78 -11.42
CA GLU A 163 -0.26 -8.57 -12.48
C GLU A 163 -1.24 -9.75 -12.59
N ASP A 164 -2.51 -9.44 -12.82
CA ASP A 164 -3.57 -10.42 -12.95
C ASP A 164 -3.31 -11.35 -14.16
N VAL A 165 -2.95 -12.61 -13.88
CA VAL A 165 -2.68 -13.62 -14.92
C VAL A 165 -3.91 -13.83 -15.81
N LEU A 166 -5.12 -13.68 -15.29
CA LEU A 166 -6.37 -13.82 -16.04
C LEU A 166 -6.58 -12.66 -17.02
N ALA A 167 -5.96 -11.50 -16.77
CA ALA A 167 -6.06 -10.36 -17.66
C ALA A 167 -5.63 -10.69 -19.09
N ARG A 168 -4.72 -11.67 -19.32
CA ARG A 168 -4.31 -12.10 -20.68
C ARG A 168 -5.41 -12.80 -21.47
N TYR A 169 -6.37 -13.43 -20.78
CA TYR A 169 -7.49 -14.14 -21.39
C TYR A 169 -8.77 -13.30 -21.42
N LEU A 170 -8.75 -12.09 -20.85
CA LEU A 170 -9.91 -11.21 -20.83
C LEU A 170 -10.25 -10.70 -22.25
N ILE A 171 -11.46 -11.02 -22.71
CA ILE A 171 -12.01 -10.54 -23.99
C ILE A 171 -12.75 -9.22 -23.78
N ARG A 172 -13.64 -9.18 -22.79
CA ARG A 172 -14.40 -8.00 -22.36
C ARG A 172 -14.78 -8.11 -20.89
N GLU A 173 -14.88 -6.98 -20.21
CA GLU A 173 -15.41 -6.89 -18.85
C GLU A 173 -16.29 -5.66 -18.70
N ARG A 174 -17.33 -5.77 -17.88
CA ARG A 174 -18.15 -4.63 -17.45
C ARG A 174 -18.48 -4.79 -15.97
N VAL A 175 -18.23 -3.75 -15.18
CA VAL A 175 -18.50 -3.73 -13.74
C VAL A 175 -19.12 -2.39 -13.36
N GLU A 176 -19.93 -2.44 -12.30
CA GLU A 176 -20.55 -1.28 -11.69
C GLU A 176 -20.22 -1.27 -10.19
N PHE A 177 -19.82 -0.11 -9.69
CA PHE A 177 -19.54 0.16 -8.29
C PHE A 177 -20.45 1.28 -7.80
N ALA A 178 -20.90 1.19 -6.55
CA ALA A 178 -21.54 2.28 -5.84
C ALA A 178 -20.78 2.53 -4.54
N ILE A 179 -20.08 3.66 -4.46
CA ILE A 179 -19.26 4.00 -3.30
C ILE A 179 -19.91 5.07 -2.44
N GLU A 180 -19.68 4.96 -1.14
CA GLU A 180 -19.96 6.04 -0.19
C GLU A 180 -18.90 7.16 -0.31
N ASN A 181 -19.20 8.33 0.26
CA ASN A 181 -18.44 9.58 0.10
C ASN A 181 -17.13 9.62 0.90
N TYR A 182 -16.32 8.57 0.83
CA TYR A 182 -14.95 8.56 1.37
C TYR A 182 -13.99 8.90 0.25
N VAL A 183 -13.27 10.01 0.38
CA VAL A 183 -12.24 10.45 -0.60
C VAL A 183 -11.23 9.32 -0.86
N ARG A 184 -10.92 8.51 0.15
CA ARG A 184 -10.06 7.32 0.05
C ARG A 184 -10.53 6.28 -0.98
N ASN A 185 -11.84 6.12 -1.17
CA ASN A 185 -12.37 5.18 -2.16
C ASN A 185 -11.98 5.59 -3.59
N ALA A 186 -11.75 6.88 -3.83
CA ALA A 186 -11.26 7.37 -5.12
C ALA A 186 -9.87 6.82 -5.45
N GLU A 187 -8.97 6.73 -4.45
CA GLU A 187 -7.63 6.19 -4.65
C GLU A 187 -7.70 4.71 -5.00
N ILE A 188 -8.39 3.91 -4.18
CA ILE A 188 -8.51 2.46 -4.34
C ILE A 188 -9.12 2.12 -5.71
N LEU A 189 -10.20 2.81 -6.09
CA LEU A 189 -10.85 2.57 -7.38
C LEU A 189 -10.02 3.04 -8.55
N SER A 190 -9.42 4.23 -8.50
CA SER A 190 -8.59 4.72 -9.61
C SER A 190 -7.37 3.81 -9.86
N GLN A 191 -6.74 3.30 -8.80
CA GLN A 191 -5.65 2.34 -8.90
C GLN A 191 -6.14 1.02 -9.53
N ARG A 192 -7.23 0.44 -9.02
CA ARG A 192 -7.79 -0.81 -9.57
C ARG A 192 -8.25 -0.66 -11.03
N LEU A 193 -8.90 0.44 -11.36
CA LEU A 193 -9.43 0.66 -12.72
C LEU A 193 -8.32 0.96 -13.73
N SER A 194 -7.24 1.62 -13.29
CA SER A 194 -6.08 1.88 -14.16
C SER A 194 -5.17 0.66 -14.33
N SER A 195 -5.05 -0.23 -13.34
CA SER A 195 -4.24 -1.46 -13.49
C SER A 195 -4.72 -2.36 -14.64
N LEU A 196 -6.03 -2.33 -14.95
CA LEU A 196 -6.61 -3.02 -16.10
C LEU A 196 -6.17 -2.43 -17.45
N VAL A 197 -5.80 -1.15 -17.47
CA VAL A 197 -5.31 -0.44 -18.66
C VAL A 197 -3.86 -0.79 -18.97
N ALA A 198 -3.07 -1.21 -17.98
CA ALA A 198 -1.65 -1.56 -18.12
C ALA A 198 -1.40 -2.62 -19.22
N ARG A 199 -2.37 -3.50 -19.48
CA ARG A 199 -2.28 -4.50 -20.56
C ARG A 199 -2.23 -3.88 -21.97
N PHE A 200 -2.90 -2.75 -22.16
CA PHE A 200 -3.15 -2.17 -23.49
C PHE A 200 -2.39 -0.87 -23.73
N ALA A 201 -1.67 -0.37 -22.73
CA ALA A 201 -1.00 0.91 -22.76
C ALA A 201 0.32 0.89 -21.97
N ASP A 202 1.17 1.89 -22.21
CA ASP A 202 2.39 2.09 -21.44
C ASP A 202 2.11 2.63 -20.02
N SER A 203 3.13 2.58 -19.16
CA SER A 203 3.05 3.04 -17.77
C SER A 203 2.67 4.53 -17.67
N ASP A 204 3.09 5.36 -18.63
CA ASP A 204 2.72 6.78 -18.71
C ASP A 204 1.22 6.97 -18.95
N MET A 205 0.63 6.23 -19.89
CA MET A 205 -0.82 6.29 -20.13
C MET A 205 -1.59 5.73 -18.93
N GLN A 206 -1.15 4.61 -18.37
CA GLN A 206 -1.77 4.04 -17.17
C GLN A 206 -1.80 5.07 -16.03
N MET A 207 -0.67 5.72 -15.76
CA MET A 207 -0.56 6.73 -14.72
C MET A 207 -1.46 7.94 -15.01
N THR A 208 -1.49 8.40 -16.26
CA THR A 208 -2.36 9.51 -16.68
C THR A 208 -3.84 9.19 -16.48
N VAL A 209 -4.26 7.98 -16.85
CA VAL A 209 -5.64 7.49 -16.62
C VAL A 209 -5.92 7.39 -15.12
N ARG A 210 -5.00 6.85 -14.32
CA ARG A 210 -5.12 6.76 -12.86
C ARG A 210 -5.35 8.13 -12.24
N THR A 211 -4.47 9.10 -12.51
CA THR A 211 -4.57 10.45 -11.94
C THR A 211 -5.86 11.14 -12.36
N SER A 212 -6.26 10.99 -13.63
CA SER A 212 -7.49 11.60 -14.14
C SER A 212 -8.74 11.00 -13.51
N LEU A 213 -8.81 9.66 -13.39
CA LEU A 213 -9.93 8.99 -12.73
C LEU A 213 -10.04 9.35 -11.26
N ARG A 214 -8.90 9.38 -10.54
CA ARG A 214 -8.83 9.78 -9.14
C ARG A 214 -9.49 11.14 -8.93
N GLU A 215 -9.07 12.12 -9.73
CA GLU A 215 -9.55 13.49 -9.65
C GLU A 215 -11.05 13.62 -9.96
N ILE A 216 -11.55 12.91 -10.97
CA ILE A 216 -12.98 12.91 -11.31
C ILE A 216 -13.81 12.30 -10.19
N ILE A 217 -13.35 11.19 -9.60
CA ILE A 217 -14.07 10.54 -8.50
C ILE A 217 -14.03 11.44 -7.26
N ILE A 218 -12.92 12.10 -6.96
CA ILE A 218 -12.82 13.09 -5.88
C ILE A 218 -13.81 14.23 -6.13
N ASN A 219 -13.86 14.79 -7.33
CA ASN A 219 -14.80 15.86 -7.67
C ASN A 219 -16.26 15.42 -7.55
N ALA A 220 -16.58 14.19 -7.95
CA ALA A 220 -17.90 13.60 -7.76
C ALA A 220 -18.28 13.47 -6.28
N ILE A 221 -17.32 13.16 -5.40
CA ILE A 221 -17.51 13.09 -3.95
C ILE A 221 -17.65 14.50 -3.36
N GLU A 222 -16.66 15.37 -3.56
CA GLU A 222 -16.56 16.69 -2.95
C GLU A 222 -17.62 17.65 -3.48
N HIS A 223 -17.56 17.95 -4.79
CA HIS A 223 -18.38 18.98 -5.42
C HIS A 223 -19.76 18.44 -5.82
N GLY A 224 -19.83 17.15 -6.18
CA GLY A 224 -21.09 16.47 -6.50
C GLY A 224 -21.90 16.16 -5.24
N ASN A 225 -21.54 15.07 -4.56
CA ASN A 225 -22.35 14.52 -3.48
C ASN A 225 -22.34 15.37 -2.22
N LEU A 226 -21.18 15.82 -1.77
CA LEU A 226 -21.03 16.61 -0.55
C LEU A 226 -21.30 18.11 -0.76
N GLU A 227 -21.45 18.56 -2.02
CA GLU A 227 -21.69 19.95 -2.42
C GLU A 227 -20.72 20.95 -1.79
N ILE A 228 -19.47 20.55 -1.57
CA ILE A 228 -18.40 21.44 -1.10
C ILE A 228 -18.01 22.33 -2.27
N THR A 229 -18.02 23.65 -2.12
CA THR A 229 -17.60 24.55 -3.21
C THR A 229 -16.08 24.65 -3.31
N PHE A 230 -15.58 25.19 -4.41
CA PHE A 230 -14.13 25.44 -4.55
C PHE A 230 -13.62 26.42 -3.49
N ASP A 231 -14.39 27.46 -3.17
CA ASP A 231 -14.03 28.45 -2.15
C ASP A 231 -13.97 27.81 -0.76
N GLU A 232 -14.96 26.97 -0.42
CA GLU A 232 -14.97 26.21 0.85
C GLU A 232 -13.77 25.27 0.96
N LYS A 233 -13.42 24.59 -0.15
CA LYS A 233 -12.26 23.70 -0.21
C LYS A 233 -10.95 24.47 0.01
N THR A 234 -10.78 25.61 -0.66
CA THR A 234 -9.56 26.43 -0.55
C THR A 234 -9.39 26.96 0.87
N ALA A 235 -10.44 27.54 1.44
CA ALA A 235 -10.40 28.03 2.82
C ALA A 235 -10.07 26.91 3.82
N ALA A 236 -10.71 25.75 3.69
CA ALA A 236 -10.47 24.62 4.60
C ALA A 236 -9.08 23.99 4.44
N LEU A 237 -8.46 24.09 3.26
CA LEU A 237 -7.07 23.68 3.04
C LEU A 237 -6.08 24.66 3.68
N GLU A 238 -6.31 25.97 3.56
CA GLU A 238 -5.49 27.00 4.19
C GLU A 238 -5.53 26.93 5.73
N GLU A 239 -6.69 26.58 6.29
CA GLU A 239 -6.90 26.43 7.73
C GLU A 239 -6.53 25.02 8.27
N GLY A 240 -6.20 24.06 7.40
CA GLY A 240 -5.94 22.67 7.78
C GLY A 240 -7.18 21.90 8.29
N SER A 241 -8.38 22.44 8.07
CA SER A 241 -9.67 21.89 8.55
C SER A 241 -10.40 21.03 7.50
N TYR A 242 -9.80 20.82 6.32
CA TYR A 242 -10.40 20.09 5.20
C TYR A 242 -10.97 18.70 5.54
N LEU A 243 -10.26 17.91 6.36
CA LEU A 243 -10.76 16.58 6.78
C LEU A 243 -12.02 16.68 7.64
N ALA A 244 -12.06 17.65 8.56
CA ALA A 244 -13.22 17.91 9.41
C ALA A 244 -14.42 18.37 8.59
N LEU A 245 -14.22 19.20 7.55
CA LEU A 245 -15.27 19.62 6.63
C LEU A 245 -15.89 18.43 5.89
N ILE A 246 -15.05 17.53 5.37
CA ILE A 246 -15.52 16.30 4.70
C ILE A 246 -16.32 15.43 5.66
N GLU A 247 -15.83 15.21 6.87
CA GLU A 247 -16.53 14.41 7.89
C GLU A 247 -17.87 15.04 8.30
N GLN A 248 -17.90 16.36 8.51
CA GLN A 248 -19.12 17.09 8.80
C GLN A 248 -20.16 16.91 7.69
N ARG A 249 -19.78 17.11 6.42
CA ARG A 249 -20.70 16.94 5.28
C ARG A 249 -21.17 15.51 5.14
N ARG A 250 -20.31 14.52 5.38
CA ARG A 250 -20.68 13.09 5.33
C ARG A 250 -21.70 12.69 6.39
N ASN A 251 -21.69 13.36 7.54
CA ASN A 251 -22.62 13.09 8.64
C ASN A 251 -23.93 13.88 8.54
N ASP A 252 -24.03 14.88 7.66
CA ASP A 252 -25.27 15.62 7.40
C ASP A 252 -26.28 14.73 6.66
N GLU A 253 -27.51 14.64 7.18
CA GLU A 253 -28.61 13.84 6.60
C GLU A 253 -28.91 14.19 5.14
N ARG A 254 -28.56 15.40 4.67
CA ARG A 254 -28.71 15.83 3.27
C ARG A 254 -27.77 15.08 2.31
N TYR A 255 -26.59 14.67 2.76
CA TYR A 255 -25.53 14.11 1.90
C TYR A 255 -25.18 12.67 2.27
N LYS A 256 -25.41 12.25 3.51
CA LYS A 256 -24.97 10.95 4.07
C LYS A 256 -25.37 9.72 3.26
N LYS A 257 -26.56 9.74 2.63
CA LYS A 257 -27.07 8.62 1.82
C LYS A 257 -26.60 8.64 0.36
N ARG A 258 -25.99 9.75 -0.09
CA ARG A 258 -25.58 9.90 -1.48
C ARG A 258 -24.39 9.02 -1.79
N LYS A 259 -24.37 8.41 -2.97
CA LYS A 259 -23.30 7.53 -3.46
C LYS A 259 -22.78 8.01 -4.80
N VAL A 260 -21.52 7.73 -5.09
CA VAL A 260 -20.97 7.90 -6.44
C VAL A 260 -21.07 6.56 -7.15
N GLN A 261 -21.71 6.54 -8.31
CA GLN A 261 -21.78 5.37 -9.17
C GLN A 261 -20.64 5.41 -10.19
N ILE A 262 -19.87 4.33 -10.27
CA ILE A 262 -18.80 4.17 -11.25
C ILE A 262 -19.09 2.91 -12.07
N GLU A 263 -19.31 3.08 -13.36
CA GLU A 263 -19.33 1.98 -14.32
C GLU A 263 -18.02 1.99 -15.12
N TYR A 264 -17.47 0.82 -15.41
CA TYR A 264 -16.45 0.69 -16.43
C TYR A 264 -16.74 -0.48 -17.37
N ALA A 265 -16.25 -0.34 -18.60
CA ALA A 265 -16.22 -1.40 -19.58
C ALA A 265 -14.88 -1.36 -20.31
N ILE A 266 -14.23 -2.52 -20.46
CA ILE A 266 -12.96 -2.65 -21.18
C ILE A 266 -13.04 -3.82 -22.17
N ASP A 267 -12.48 -3.62 -23.35
CA ASP A 267 -12.30 -4.63 -24.39
C ASP A 267 -10.95 -4.42 -25.08
N SER A 268 -10.65 -5.15 -26.16
CA SER A 268 -9.36 -5.06 -26.86
C SER A 268 -9.10 -3.74 -27.60
N ASP A 269 -10.13 -2.89 -27.77
CA ASP A 269 -10.04 -1.67 -28.57
C ASP A 269 -10.12 -0.41 -27.69
N ARG A 270 -10.82 -0.46 -26.55
CA ARG A 270 -11.00 0.69 -25.68
C ARG A 270 -11.29 0.34 -24.22
N VAL A 271 -11.10 1.34 -23.37
CA VAL A 271 -11.72 1.41 -22.04
C VAL A 271 -12.69 2.60 -21.98
N ALA A 272 -13.84 2.37 -21.36
CA ALA A 272 -14.85 3.38 -21.13
C ALA A 272 -15.23 3.42 -19.64
N PHE A 273 -15.33 4.63 -19.10
CA PHE A 273 -15.76 4.88 -17.74
C PHE A 273 -17.00 5.76 -17.74
N ARG A 274 -17.86 5.56 -16.75
CA ARG A 274 -18.97 6.47 -16.45
C ARG A 274 -19.00 6.72 -14.96
N ILE A 275 -18.84 7.98 -14.57
CA ILE A 275 -18.89 8.40 -13.16
C ILE A 275 -20.11 9.29 -13.01
N THR A 276 -20.99 8.94 -12.07
CA THR A 276 -22.24 9.66 -11.78
C THR A 276 -22.31 10.00 -10.30
N ASP A 277 -22.51 11.27 -10.00
CA ASP A 277 -22.84 11.75 -8.66
C ASP A 277 -24.32 12.12 -8.55
N GLU A 278 -24.82 12.18 -7.31
CA GLU A 278 -26.20 12.54 -6.98
C GLU A 278 -26.35 14.03 -6.64
N GLY A 279 -25.31 14.83 -6.93
CA GLY A 279 -25.27 16.26 -6.71
C GLY A 279 -26.12 17.07 -7.70
N LYS A 280 -26.00 18.39 -7.59
CA LYS A 280 -26.70 19.34 -8.46
C LYS A 280 -26.11 19.41 -9.87
N GLY A 281 -24.87 18.96 -10.05
CA GLY A 281 -24.12 19.09 -11.29
C GLY A 281 -23.60 20.52 -11.53
N PHE A 282 -22.96 20.75 -12.67
CA PHE A 282 -22.31 22.02 -12.99
C PHE A 282 -22.35 22.34 -14.50
N ASP A 283 -22.17 23.62 -14.84
CA ASP A 283 -22.10 24.09 -16.23
C ASP A 283 -20.71 23.78 -16.85
N HIS A 284 -20.58 22.58 -17.37
CA HIS A 284 -19.36 22.08 -18.00
C HIS A 284 -19.00 22.78 -19.32
N ARG A 285 -19.95 23.45 -19.98
CA ARG A 285 -19.71 24.09 -21.29
C ARG A 285 -18.81 25.31 -21.17
N LYS A 286 -18.99 26.08 -20.09
CA LYS A 286 -18.12 27.22 -19.78
C LYS A 286 -16.69 26.80 -19.46
N MET A 287 -16.51 25.69 -18.75
CA MET A 287 -15.17 25.20 -18.37
C MET A 287 -14.37 24.61 -19.53
N LEU A 288 -15.02 23.95 -20.49
CA LEU A 288 -14.34 23.35 -21.66
C LEU A 288 -14.00 24.37 -22.76
N GLN A 289 -14.54 25.58 -22.69
CA GLN A 289 -14.31 26.66 -23.67
C GLN A 289 -13.21 27.65 -23.25
N THR A 290 -12.76 27.60 -22.00
CA THR A 290 -11.70 28.48 -21.50
C THR A 290 -10.33 28.04 -22.03
N ASP A 291 -9.60 28.96 -22.65
CA ASP A 291 -8.35 28.69 -23.36
C ASP A 291 -7.22 28.20 -22.41
N GLU A 292 -6.39 27.24 -22.85
CA GLU A 292 -5.31 26.61 -22.06
C GLU A 292 -4.34 27.62 -21.42
N ARG A 293 -4.21 28.80 -22.03
CA ARG A 293 -3.27 29.86 -21.61
C ARG A 293 -3.83 30.82 -20.57
N GLU A 294 -5.15 31.04 -20.51
CA GLU A 294 -5.78 31.99 -19.57
C GLU A 294 -5.96 31.39 -18.15
N LEU A 295 -6.01 30.06 -18.04
CA LEU A 295 -6.19 29.35 -16.77
C LEU A 295 -4.95 29.35 -15.86
N ASN A 296 -3.78 29.77 -16.35
CA ASN A 296 -2.53 29.70 -15.59
C ASN A 296 -2.36 30.80 -14.53
N ALA A 297 -3.10 31.91 -14.58
CA ALA A 297 -2.84 33.04 -13.67
C ALA A 297 -3.86 33.20 -12.52
N GLN A 298 -5.12 32.74 -12.66
CA GLN A 298 -6.18 32.93 -11.65
C GLN A 298 -6.79 31.64 -11.10
N TYR A 299 -6.60 30.49 -11.75
CA TYR A 299 -7.33 29.25 -11.45
C TYR A 299 -6.42 28.05 -11.15
N MET A 300 -5.20 28.31 -10.67
CA MET A 300 -4.14 27.32 -10.50
C MET A 300 -4.52 26.07 -9.67
N ALA A 301 -5.58 26.08 -8.85
CA ALA A 301 -5.98 24.90 -8.07
C ALA A 301 -7.15 24.07 -8.68
N HIS A 302 -8.14 24.71 -9.31
CA HIS A 302 -9.48 24.11 -9.47
C HIS A 302 -9.82 23.62 -10.89
N GLY A 303 -9.06 24.03 -11.91
CA GLY A 303 -9.29 23.63 -13.32
C GLY A 303 -8.39 22.51 -13.84
N ARG A 304 -7.32 22.16 -13.11
CA ARG A 304 -6.31 21.20 -13.58
C ARG A 304 -6.88 19.81 -13.80
N GLY A 305 -7.79 19.36 -12.94
CA GLY A 305 -8.35 18.02 -13.01
C GLY A 305 -9.13 17.70 -14.28
N ILE A 306 -10.01 18.64 -14.68
CA ILE A 306 -10.80 18.51 -15.92
C ILE A 306 -9.87 18.59 -17.13
N MET A 307 -8.89 19.49 -17.13
CA MET A 307 -7.92 19.62 -18.23
C MET A 307 -7.01 18.40 -18.40
N MET A 308 -6.53 17.83 -17.29
CA MET A 308 -5.79 16.57 -17.28
C MET A 308 -6.65 15.44 -17.85
N THR A 309 -7.92 15.39 -17.46
CA THR A 309 -8.88 14.41 -17.98
C THR A 309 -9.10 14.56 -19.49
N VAL A 310 -9.28 15.79 -19.98
CA VAL A 310 -9.46 16.07 -21.42
C VAL A 310 -8.21 15.69 -22.22
N SER A 311 -7.03 15.87 -21.64
CA SER A 311 -5.77 15.45 -22.26
C SER A 311 -5.59 13.92 -22.20
N ALA A 312 -6.10 13.28 -21.15
CA ALA A 312 -5.95 11.85 -20.91
C ALA A 312 -6.86 11.01 -21.81
N PHE A 313 -8.10 11.42 -22.03
CA PHE A 313 -9.15 10.63 -22.70
C PHE A 313 -9.47 11.17 -24.10
N ASP A 314 -9.76 10.28 -25.04
CA ASP A 314 -10.14 10.68 -26.41
C ASP A 314 -11.56 11.24 -26.48
N ILE A 315 -12.43 10.81 -25.55
CA ILE A 315 -13.79 11.32 -25.43
C ILE A 315 -14.04 11.65 -23.95
N VAL A 316 -14.44 12.89 -23.69
CA VAL A 316 -14.95 13.36 -22.40
C VAL A 316 -16.30 14.01 -22.65
N ARG A 317 -17.38 13.46 -22.07
CA ARG A 317 -18.73 13.98 -22.25
C ARG A 317 -19.47 14.04 -20.94
N TYR A 318 -19.91 15.22 -20.56
CA TYR A 318 -20.85 15.40 -19.46
C TYR A 318 -22.30 15.30 -19.96
N ASN A 319 -23.21 14.87 -19.09
CA ASN A 319 -24.65 15.02 -19.35
C ASN A 319 -25.08 16.49 -19.23
N GLU A 320 -26.31 16.81 -19.63
CA GLU A 320 -26.84 18.18 -19.58
C GLU A 320 -26.78 18.80 -18.17
N LYS A 321 -27.09 17.99 -17.14
CA LYS A 321 -27.03 18.42 -15.74
C LYS A 321 -25.59 18.64 -15.24
N GLY A 322 -24.60 17.98 -15.83
CA GLY A 322 -23.19 18.04 -15.41
C GLY A 322 -22.84 17.17 -14.20
N ASN A 323 -23.73 16.29 -13.74
CA ASN A 323 -23.47 15.35 -12.62
C ASN A 323 -23.08 13.94 -13.09
N ARG A 324 -22.78 13.78 -14.39
CA ARG A 324 -22.35 12.53 -14.97
C ARG A 324 -21.37 12.77 -16.08
N VAL A 325 -20.24 12.08 -16.03
CA VAL A 325 -19.20 12.12 -17.06
C VAL A 325 -19.01 10.73 -17.67
N ALA A 326 -18.90 10.69 -18.99
CA ALA A 326 -18.49 9.53 -19.76
C ALA A 326 -17.10 9.80 -20.35
N LEU A 327 -16.17 8.87 -20.09
CA LEU A 327 -14.79 8.93 -20.53
C LEU A 327 -14.50 7.73 -21.41
N VAL A 328 -13.83 7.93 -22.55
CA VAL A 328 -13.40 6.83 -23.41
C VAL A 328 -11.95 7.04 -23.83
N LYS A 329 -11.15 5.98 -23.69
CA LYS A 329 -9.78 5.91 -24.21
C LYS A 329 -9.66 4.73 -25.16
N TYR A 330 -9.17 4.97 -26.37
CA TYR A 330 -8.87 3.95 -27.36
C TYR A 330 -7.41 3.52 -27.23
N PHE A 331 -7.18 2.21 -27.25
CA PHE A 331 -5.83 1.65 -27.14
C PHE A 331 -5.08 1.69 -28.46
N LYS A 332 -5.81 1.52 -29.57
CA LYS A 332 -5.27 1.70 -30.92
C LYS A 332 -5.56 3.11 -31.38
N LYS A 333 -4.53 3.88 -31.74
CA LYS A 333 -4.72 5.13 -32.48
C LYS A 333 -5.50 4.82 -33.75
N HIS A 334 -6.78 5.20 -33.80
CA HIS A 334 -7.45 5.33 -35.08
C HIS A 334 -6.65 6.38 -35.88
N ARG A 335 -5.87 5.92 -36.86
CA ARG A 335 -5.39 6.79 -37.95
C ARG A 335 -6.63 7.55 -38.42
N LYS A 336 -6.62 8.88 -38.22
CA LYS A 336 -7.62 9.79 -38.77
C LYS A 336 -7.96 9.29 -40.17
N ARG A 337 -9.22 8.93 -40.42
CA ARG A 337 -9.71 8.73 -41.79
C ARG A 337 -9.38 10.03 -42.52
N GLY A 338 -8.45 9.97 -43.46
CA GLY A 338 -8.12 11.08 -44.34
C GLY A 338 -9.42 11.52 -45.01
N GLY A 339 -9.73 12.81 -44.85
CA GLY A 339 -10.71 13.46 -45.70
C GLY A 339 -10.22 13.39 -47.13
N VAL A 340 -11.05 12.80 -47.98
CA VAL A 340 -11.01 12.93 -49.43
C VAL A 340 -11.38 14.35 -49.80
#